data_AF-A0A7C7RWP8-F1
#
_entry.id   AF-A0A7C7RWP8-F1
#
_cell.length_a   1.000
_cell.length_b   1.000
_cell.length_c   1.000
_cell.angle_alpha   90.00
_cell.angle_beta   90.00
_cell.angle_gamma   90.00
#
_symmetry.space_group_name_H-M   'P 1'
#
loop_
_entity.id
_entity.type
_entity.pdbx_description
1 polymer ?
#
loop_
_entity_poly.entity_id
_entity_poly.type
_entity_poly.pdbx_seq_one_letter_code
_entity_poly.pdbx_strand_id
1 'polypeptide(L)'
;MLAHPGLSFRRQGVSEESLAPFPDFGIAGLECHAHYHDPATTQTCLDFCTRHNLLITGGSDCHGGFAGRELGVPPVEVEDLRLGPLAERIIR
;
A
#
# COMPACT_ATOMS: atom_id res chain seq x y z
N MET A 1 -4.88 -1.29 8.18
CA MET A 1 -4.03 -1.07 7.00
C MET A 1 -4.58 0.14 6.26
N LEU A 2 -3.73 1.03 5.76
CA LEU A 2 -4.17 2.17 4.97
C LEU A 2 -4.15 1.78 3.48
N ALA A 3 -5.34 1.65 2.89
CA ALA A 3 -5.48 1.32 1.48
C ALA A 3 -5.21 2.54 0.58
N HIS A 4 -4.62 2.27 -0.58
CA HIS A 4 -4.32 3.18 -1.69
C HIS A 4 -4.04 4.64 -1.25
N PRO A 5 -2.98 4.91 -0.46
CA PRO A 5 -2.65 6.23 0.05
C PRO A 5 -2.65 7.34 -1.02
N GLY A 6 -2.16 7.08 -2.23
CA GLY A 6 -2.16 8.06 -3.32
C GLY A 6 -3.57 8.55 -3.71
N LEU A 7 -4.59 7.69 -3.60
CA LEU A 7 -5.99 8.10 -3.77
C LEU A 7 -6.52 8.81 -2.52
N SER A 8 -6.26 8.26 -1.34
CA SER A 8 -6.72 8.78 -0.04
C SER A 8 -6.21 10.20 0.22
N PHE A 9 -4.98 10.51 -0.20
CA PHE A 9 -4.32 11.80 -0.06
C PHE A 9 -4.19 12.57 -1.38
N ARG A 10 -4.98 12.27 -2.41
CA ARG A 10 -4.90 12.90 -3.75
C ARG A 10 -4.83 14.43 -3.77
N ARG A 11 -5.31 15.11 -2.73
CA ARG A 11 -5.28 16.58 -2.59
C ARG A 11 -4.04 17.10 -1.87
N GLN A 12 -3.43 16.30 -1.01
CA GLN A 12 -2.35 16.68 -0.11
C GLN A 12 -1.00 16.10 -0.57
N GLY A 13 -1.03 15.02 -1.33
CA GLY A 13 0.13 14.19 -1.64
C GLY A 13 0.43 13.20 -0.52
N VAL A 14 1.17 12.15 -0.86
CA VAL A 14 1.73 11.23 0.12
C VAL A 14 3.13 11.69 0.47
N SER A 15 3.34 12.01 1.73
CA SER A 15 4.62 12.40 2.33
C SER A 15 4.78 11.79 3.72
N GLU A 16 5.99 11.85 4.28
CA GLU A 16 6.23 11.45 5.69
C GLU A 16 5.27 12.19 6.63
N GLU A 17 5.07 13.50 6.45
CA GLU A 17 4.18 14.29 7.31
C GLU A 17 2.72 13.83 7.20
N SER A 18 2.24 13.51 6.00
CA SER A 18 0.87 13.02 5.80
C SER A 18 0.63 11.65 6.46
N LEU A 19 1.69 10.83 6.54
CA LEU A 19 1.62 9.46 7.07
C LEU A 19 1.99 9.38 8.56
N ALA A 20 2.70 10.36 9.10
CA ALA A 20 3.24 10.37 10.47
C ALA A 20 2.22 10.05 11.58
N PRO A 21 0.94 10.45 11.52
CA PRO A 21 -0.02 10.13 12.58
C PRO A 21 -0.46 8.66 12.61
N PHE A 22 -0.33 7.93 11.50
CA PHE A 22 -0.97 6.63 11.34
C PHE A 22 -0.36 5.49 12.17
N PRO A 23 0.97 5.41 12.38
CA PRO A 23 1.55 4.48 13.34
C PRO A 23 0.93 4.61 14.74
N ASP A 24 0.74 5.84 15.22
CA ASP A 24 0.12 6.10 16.54
C ASP A 24 -1.36 5.70 16.58
N PHE A 25 -2.04 5.71 15.43
CA PHE A 25 -3.41 5.18 15.31
C PHE A 25 -3.47 3.65 15.27
N GLY A 26 -2.31 2.97 15.25
CA GLY A 26 -2.23 1.52 15.30
C GLY A 26 -2.46 0.82 13.96
N ILE A 27 -2.18 1.49 12.82
CA ILE A 27 -2.20 0.77 11.54
C ILE A 27 -1.10 -0.28 11.50
N ALA A 28 -1.41 -1.44 10.93
CA ALA A 28 -0.42 -2.50 10.74
C ALA A 28 0.44 -2.32 9.47
N GLY A 29 0.00 -1.52 8.48
CA GLY A 29 0.59 -1.53 7.14
C GLY A 29 -0.05 -0.54 6.17
N LEU A 30 0.62 -0.35 5.04
CA LEU A 30 0.12 0.42 3.89
C LEU A 30 0.06 -0.45 2.64
N GLU A 31 -0.90 -0.15 1.78
CA GLU A 31 -0.89 -0.61 0.39
C GLU A 31 0.10 0.26 -0.40
N CYS A 32 1.36 -0.17 -0.46
CA CYS A 32 2.44 0.55 -1.13
C CYS A 32 2.32 0.46 -2.65
N HIS A 33 1.82 -0.67 -3.16
CA HIS A 33 1.64 -0.92 -4.59
C HIS A 33 0.15 -0.84 -4.93
N ALA A 34 -0.27 0.28 -5.51
CA ALA A 34 -1.66 0.55 -5.86
C ALA A 34 -1.77 1.24 -7.22
N HIS A 35 -2.91 1.07 -7.90
CA HIS A 35 -3.15 1.64 -9.23
C HIS A 35 -2.99 3.17 -9.29
N TYR A 36 -3.25 3.87 -8.19
CA TYR A 36 -3.21 5.33 -8.12
C TYR A 36 -1.86 5.91 -7.70
N HIS A 37 -0.82 5.07 -7.59
CA HIS A 37 0.50 5.52 -7.18
C HIS A 37 1.37 5.77 -8.41
N ASP A 38 1.99 6.95 -8.43
CA ASP A 38 3.19 7.15 -9.25
C ASP A 38 4.42 6.54 -8.53
N PRO A 39 5.57 6.42 -9.21
CA PRO A 39 6.77 5.84 -8.60
C PRO A 39 7.22 6.55 -7.32
N ALA A 40 7.03 7.87 -7.23
CA ALA A 40 7.39 8.65 -6.05
C ALA A 40 6.50 8.34 -4.84
N THR A 41 5.20 8.19 -5.08
CA THR A 41 4.20 7.78 -4.06
C THR A 41 4.51 6.38 -3.56
N THR A 42 4.78 5.44 -4.47
CA THR A 42 5.18 4.07 -4.11
C THR A 42 6.44 4.08 -3.24
N GLN A 43 7.49 4.80 -3.65
CA GLN A 43 8.75 4.86 -2.89
C GLN A 43 8.53 5.47 -1.49
N THR A 44 7.74 6.55 -1.40
CA THR A 44 7.41 7.19 -0.12
C THR A 44 6.72 6.20 0.83
N CYS A 45 5.76 5.41 0.33
CA CYS A 45 5.09 4.39 1.13
C CYS A 45 6.05 3.27 1.57
N LEU A 46 6.91 2.79 0.67
CA LEU A 46 7.90 1.74 0.96
C LEU A 46 8.91 2.17 2.03
N ASP A 47 9.42 3.39 1.90
CA ASP A 47 10.35 3.98 2.84
C ASP A 47 9.70 4.18 4.21
N PHE A 48 8.45 4.68 4.23
CA PHE A 48 7.68 4.84 5.45
C PHE A 48 7.45 3.50 6.15
N CYS A 49 6.96 2.48 5.43
CA CYS A 49 6.77 1.14 5.98
C CYS A 49 8.07 0.56 6.54
N THR A 50 9.20 0.79 5.84
CA THR A 50 10.50 0.27 6.29
C THR A 50 10.97 0.96 7.56
N ARG A 51 10.85 2.29 7.65
CA ARG A 51 11.22 3.06 8.85
C ARG A 51 10.40 2.68 10.08
N HIS A 52 9.10 2.47 9.90
CA HIS A 52 8.15 2.25 11.00
C HIS A 52 7.85 0.75 11.24
N ASN A 53 8.57 -0.15 10.58
CA ASN A 53 8.36 -1.60 10.65
C ASN A 53 6.91 -2.03 10.39
N LEU A 54 6.28 -1.41 9.40
CA LEU A 54 4.90 -1.70 8.99
C LEU A 54 4.88 -2.74 7.86
N LEU A 55 3.72 -3.38 7.69
CA LEU A 55 3.48 -4.29 6.58
C LEU A 55 3.46 -3.54 5.25
N ILE A 56 4.09 -4.13 4.24
CA ILE A 56 4.06 -3.68 2.85
C ILE A 56 3.09 -4.57 2.09
N THR A 57 2.01 -3.98 1.57
CA THR A 57 1.00 -4.69 0.80
C THR A 57 0.79 -4.09 -0.59
N GLY A 58 0.06 -4.79 -1.45
CA GLY A 58 -0.31 -4.33 -2.77
C GLY A 58 -1.64 -4.90 -3.22
N GLY A 59 -2.31 -4.19 -4.12
CA GLY A 59 -3.63 -4.57 -4.60
C GLY A 59 -4.04 -3.80 -5.84
N SER A 60 -4.85 -4.46 -6.68
CA SER A 60 -5.38 -3.85 -7.90
C SER A 60 -6.59 -2.95 -7.65
N ASP A 61 -7.28 -3.16 -6.53
CA ASP A 61 -8.57 -2.55 -6.24
C ASP A 61 -9.58 -2.75 -7.40
N CYS A 62 -9.53 -3.93 -8.02
CA CYS A 62 -10.35 -4.28 -9.17
C CYS A 62 -11.85 -4.30 -8.83
N HIS A 63 -12.65 -3.65 -9.68
CA HIS A 63 -14.11 -3.61 -9.58
C HIS A 63 -14.78 -4.14 -10.87
N GLY A 64 -14.08 -5.03 -11.59
CA GLY A 64 -14.48 -5.45 -12.92
C GLY A 64 -14.54 -4.26 -13.90
N GLY A 65 -15.54 -4.26 -14.78
CA GLY A 65 -15.70 -3.20 -15.79
C GLY A 65 -16.13 -1.83 -15.26
N PHE A 66 -16.40 -1.68 -13.96
CA PHE A 66 -16.97 -0.44 -13.41
C PHE A 66 -15.94 0.69 -13.22
N ALA A 67 -14.70 0.35 -12.82
CA ALA A 67 -13.73 1.35 -12.37
C ALA A 67 -12.46 1.43 -13.22
N GLY A 68 -12.39 0.70 -14.35
CA GLY A 68 -11.21 0.68 -15.22
C GLY A 68 -9.93 0.16 -14.55
N ARG A 69 -10.06 -0.57 -13.44
CA ARG A 69 -8.95 -1.16 -12.69
C ARG A 69 -8.95 -2.66 -12.90
N GLU A 70 -7.93 -3.14 -13.58
CA GLU A 70 -7.79 -4.54 -13.97
C GLU A 70 -7.27 -5.39 -12.82
N LEU A 71 -7.79 -6.62 -12.70
CA LEU A 71 -7.30 -7.56 -11.70
C LEU A 71 -5.82 -7.86 -11.96
N GLY A 72 -5.00 -7.79 -10.91
CA GLY A 72 -3.56 -8.01 -11.01
C GLY A 72 -2.75 -6.81 -11.52
N VAL A 73 -3.36 -5.63 -11.61
CA VAL A 73 -2.68 -4.38 -12.00
C VAL A 73 -2.76 -3.34 -10.87
N PRO A 74 -1.63 -2.86 -10.30
CA PRO A 74 -0.25 -3.14 -10.71
C PRO A 74 0.16 -4.60 -10.43
N PRO A 75 1.10 -5.16 -11.20
CA PRO A 75 1.70 -6.45 -10.86
C PRO A 75 2.42 -6.32 -9.53
N VAL A 76 2.22 -7.32 -8.67
CA VAL A 76 2.82 -7.39 -7.33
C VAL A 76 3.25 -8.83 -7.12
N GLU A 77 4.54 -9.04 -6.96
CA GLU A 77 5.13 -10.34 -6.64
C GLU A 77 5.28 -10.51 -5.13
N VAL A 78 5.59 -11.72 -4.68
CA VAL A 78 5.74 -12.00 -3.24
C VAL A 78 6.90 -11.20 -2.64
N GLU A 79 7.94 -10.95 -3.44
CA GLU A 79 9.14 -10.20 -3.08
C GLU A 79 8.86 -8.72 -2.86
N ASP A 80 7.80 -8.18 -3.47
CA ASP A 80 7.37 -6.80 -3.31
C ASP A 80 6.67 -6.56 -1.96
N LEU A 81 6.34 -7.62 -1.24
CA LEU A 81 5.51 -7.61 -0.04
C LEU A 81 6.32 -7.86 1.23
N ARG A 82 5.85 -7.30 2.33
CA ARG A 82 6.31 -7.60 3.69
C ARG A 82 5.09 -7.88 4.55
N LEU A 83 4.60 -9.12 4.49
CA LEU A 83 3.35 -9.52 5.13
C LEU A 83 3.52 -9.91 6.61
N GLY A 84 4.75 -10.02 7.10
CA GLY A 84 5.04 -10.37 8.50
C GLY A 84 4.30 -11.65 8.92
N PRO A 85 3.66 -11.68 10.10
CA PRO A 85 2.90 -12.85 10.55
C PRO A 85 1.74 -13.27 9.64
N LEU A 86 1.26 -12.39 8.74
CA LEU A 86 0.21 -12.76 7.80
C LEU A 86 0.71 -13.76 6.75
N ALA A 87 2.02 -13.78 6.45
CA ALA A 87 2.60 -14.74 5.53
C ALA A 87 2.40 -16.18 5.99
N GLU A 88 2.37 -16.43 7.31
CA GLU A 88 2.16 -17.74 7.92
C GLU A 88 0.73 -18.27 7.73
N ARG A 89 -0.21 -17.40 7.34
CA ARG A 89 -1.63 -17.74 7.16
C ARG A 89 -2.02 -17.96 5.71
N ILE A 90 -1.08 -17.83 4.78
CA ILE A 90 -1.33 -18.11 3.36
C ILE A 90 -1.46 -19.62 3.21
N ILE A 91 -2.67 -20.08 2.91
CA ILE A 91 -2.91 -21.48 2.52
C ILE A 91 -2.27 -21.67 1.16
N ARG A 92 -1.24 -22.51 1.10
CA ARG A 92 -0.57 -22.92 -0.14
C ARG A 92 -1.21 -24.19 -0.69
#